data_AF-A0A0Q7YG51-F1
#
_entry.id   AF-A0A0Q7YG51-F1
#
_cell.length_a   1.000
_cell.length_b   1.000
_cell.length_c   1.000
_cell.angle_alpha   90.00
_cell.angle_beta   90.00
_cell.angle_gamma   90.00
#
_symmetry.space_group_name_H-M   'P 1'
#
loop_
_entity.id
_entity.type
_entity.pdbx_description
1 polymer ?
#
loop_
_entity_poly.entity_id
_entity_poly.type
_entity_poly.pdbx_seq_one_letter_code
_entity_poly.pdbx_strand_id
1 'polypeptide(L)'
;MDAIKKTERLWGIIDACNGDVLHRKLTTAEAAHELLTFDGCGYEIRRIDDGRLQLFWGRRKLQPMAFIAETEAEIFEKVVVEDEPWHGNEALDESKMSDWWAFSPMPSGTLYGYDERYSGDEASVYADALNEQYGTADTIRHIHARQLSELDALDLDLDRRTDPDVVNINDELAAMGKLAA
;
A
#
# COMPACT_ATOMS: atom_id res chain seq x y z
N MET A 1 -1.18 2.30 -34.68
CA MET A 1 -1.76 2.86 -33.44
C MET A 1 -1.64 1.77 -32.41
N ASP A 2 -0.56 1.80 -31.65
CA ASP A 2 -0.37 0.85 -30.57
C ASP A 2 -1.39 1.19 -29.49
N ALA A 3 -2.32 0.27 -29.25
CA ALA A 3 -3.19 0.34 -28.10
C ALA A 3 -2.27 0.32 -26.88
N ILE A 4 -2.21 1.44 -26.16
CA ILE A 4 -1.63 1.47 -24.81
C ILE A 4 -2.41 0.41 -24.04
N LYS A 5 -1.78 -0.74 -23.78
CA LYS A 5 -2.32 -1.73 -22.84
C LYS A 5 -2.45 -0.97 -21.54
N LYS A 6 -3.68 -0.64 -21.14
CA LYS A 6 -3.97 -0.15 -19.81
C LYS A 6 -3.48 -1.24 -18.87
N THR A 7 -2.40 -0.99 -18.15
CA THR A 7 -1.95 -1.90 -17.10
C THR A 7 -3.10 -1.99 -16.11
N GLU A 8 -3.57 -3.20 -15.87
CA GLU A 8 -4.63 -3.46 -14.92
C GLU A 8 -4.16 -3.04 -13.51
N ARG A 9 -5.01 -2.30 -12.80
CA ARG A 9 -4.73 -1.90 -11.41
C ARG A 9 -4.87 -3.12 -10.52
N LEU A 10 -3.89 -3.32 -9.64
CA LEU A 10 -3.87 -4.44 -8.70
C LEU A 10 -4.03 -3.94 -7.27
N TRP A 11 -4.61 -4.79 -6.44
CA TRP A 11 -4.97 -4.49 -5.06
C TRP A 11 -4.43 -5.56 -4.11
N GLY A 12 -4.10 -5.14 -2.90
CA GLY A 12 -3.99 -6.01 -1.73
C GLY A 12 -5.15 -5.81 -0.79
N ILE A 13 -5.47 -6.83 0.01
CA ILE A 13 -6.43 -6.73 1.11
C ILE A 13 -5.65 -6.71 2.41
N ILE A 14 -5.95 -5.75 3.28
CA ILE A 14 -5.35 -5.65 4.60
C ILE A 14 -6.40 -5.72 5.69
N ASP A 15 -6.02 -6.25 6.85
CA ASP A 15 -6.79 -6.14 8.09
C ASP A 15 -6.58 -4.71 8.63
N ALA A 16 -7.60 -3.87 8.51
CA ALA A 16 -7.55 -2.47 8.94
C ALA A 16 -7.41 -2.31 10.47
N CYS A 17 -7.68 -3.37 11.26
CA CYS A 17 -7.48 -3.33 12.71
C CYS A 17 -6.03 -3.59 13.09
N ASN A 18 -5.39 -4.54 12.41
CA ASN A 18 -4.06 -5.05 12.78
C ASN A 18 -2.94 -4.56 11.86
N GLY A 19 -3.26 -4.05 10.67
CA GLY A 19 -2.29 -3.68 9.63
C GLY A 19 -1.78 -4.86 8.80
N ASP A 20 -2.26 -6.07 9.05
CA ASP A 20 -1.77 -7.29 8.40
C ASP A 20 -2.19 -7.33 6.93
N VAL A 21 -1.25 -7.67 6.04
CA VAL A 21 -1.55 -7.94 4.64
C VAL A 21 -2.09 -9.37 4.50
N LEU A 22 -3.34 -9.49 4.05
CA LEU A 22 -4.04 -10.78 3.92
C LEU A 22 -3.88 -11.38 2.52
N HIS A 23 -4.02 -10.53 1.49
CA HIS A 23 -3.96 -10.94 0.09
C HIS A 23 -3.27 -9.87 -0.77
N ARG A 24 -2.72 -10.25 -1.92
CA ARG A 24 -1.96 -9.38 -2.83
C ARG A 24 -2.25 -9.68 -4.30
N LYS A 25 -1.91 -8.71 -5.16
CA LYS A 25 -1.97 -8.82 -6.64
C LYS A 25 -3.34 -9.24 -7.17
N LEU A 26 -4.41 -8.78 -6.52
CA LEU A 26 -5.78 -9.04 -6.94
C LEU A 26 -6.22 -8.02 -7.98
N THR A 27 -6.96 -8.47 -8.99
CA THR A 27 -7.73 -7.57 -9.85
C THR A 27 -8.84 -6.88 -9.04
N THR A 28 -9.42 -5.78 -9.54
CA THR A 28 -10.55 -5.10 -8.88
C THR A 28 -11.69 -6.06 -8.53
N ALA A 29 -12.03 -6.98 -9.44
CA ALA A 29 -13.12 -7.93 -9.21
C ALA A 29 -12.78 -8.98 -8.14
N GLU A 30 -11.54 -9.47 -8.11
CA GLU A 30 -11.08 -10.40 -7.08
C GLU A 30 -11.01 -9.73 -5.70
N ALA A 31 -10.46 -8.52 -5.61
CA ALA A 31 -10.43 -7.76 -4.36
C ALA A 31 -11.84 -7.47 -3.82
N ALA A 32 -12.76 -7.02 -4.69
CA ALA A 32 -14.15 -6.82 -4.28
C ALA A 32 -14.81 -8.12 -3.81
N HIS A 33 -14.52 -9.24 -4.49
CA HIS A 33 -15.03 -10.54 -4.07
C HIS A 33 -14.53 -10.94 -2.69
N GLU A 34 -13.23 -10.83 -2.42
CA GLU A 34 -12.64 -11.13 -1.11
C GLU A 34 -13.28 -10.28 -0.01
N LEU A 35 -13.36 -8.95 -0.21
CA LEU A 35 -13.99 -8.04 0.75
C LEU A 35 -15.47 -8.39 1.03
N LEU A 36 -16.23 -8.72 -0.01
CA LEU A 36 -17.65 -9.04 0.10
C LEU A 36 -17.94 -10.43 0.68
N THR A 37 -16.99 -11.36 0.61
CA THR A 37 -17.18 -12.74 1.07
C THR A 37 -16.46 -13.07 2.37
N PHE A 38 -15.66 -12.13 2.87
CA PHE A 38 -14.97 -12.25 4.15
C PHE A 38 -15.94 -12.61 5.30
N ASP A 39 -15.44 -13.37 6.28
CA ASP A 39 -16.20 -13.89 7.43
C ASP A 39 -17.46 -14.71 7.09
N GLY A 40 -17.48 -15.28 5.89
CA GLY A 40 -18.60 -16.08 5.38
C GLY A 40 -19.80 -15.22 4.99
N CYS A 41 -19.57 -13.96 4.61
CA CYS A 41 -20.60 -13.14 3.99
C CYS A 41 -20.91 -13.62 2.57
N GLY A 42 -22.12 -13.30 2.11
CA GLY A 42 -22.49 -13.44 0.71
C GLY A 42 -22.79 -12.08 0.10
N TYR A 43 -22.77 -12.02 -1.22
CA TYR A 43 -23.31 -10.89 -1.96
C TYR A 43 -24.05 -11.33 -3.21
N GLU A 44 -24.94 -10.47 -3.67
CA GLU A 44 -25.61 -10.57 -4.96
C GLU A 44 -25.68 -9.19 -5.59
N ILE A 45 -25.51 -9.12 -6.90
CA ILE A 45 -25.77 -7.90 -7.67
C ILE A 45 -27.06 -8.13 -8.44
N ARG A 46 -28.06 -7.26 -8.23
CA ARG A 46 -29.38 -7.41 -8.84
C ARG A 46 -29.74 -6.15 -9.61
N ARG A 47 -30.48 -6.31 -10.70
CA ARG A 47 -31.09 -5.19 -11.41
C ARG A 47 -32.29 -4.68 -10.63
N ILE A 48 -32.38 -3.37 -10.44
CA ILE A 48 -33.50 -2.69 -9.76
C ILE A 48 -34.44 -2.02 -10.79
N ASP A 49 -35.54 -1.44 -10.31
CA ASP A 49 -36.65 -0.96 -11.16
C ASP A 49 -36.25 0.08 -12.22
N ASP A 50 -35.20 0.86 -11.96
CA ASP A 50 -34.67 1.85 -12.90
C ASP A 50 -33.70 1.27 -13.95
N GLY A 51 -33.49 -0.04 -13.94
CA GLY A 51 -32.63 -0.76 -14.86
C GLY A 51 -31.15 -0.81 -14.47
N ARG A 52 -30.72 -0.10 -13.42
CA ARG A 52 -29.35 -0.16 -12.88
C ARG A 52 -29.15 -1.40 -12.01
N LEU A 53 -27.89 -1.70 -11.71
CA LEU A 53 -27.48 -2.76 -10.81
C LEU A 53 -27.28 -2.21 -9.40
N GLN A 54 -27.69 -2.97 -8.39
CA GLN A 54 -27.47 -2.68 -6.97
C GLN A 54 -26.80 -3.86 -6.28
N LEU A 55 -25.83 -3.57 -5.42
CA LEU A 55 -25.20 -4.55 -4.55
C LEU A 55 -26.11 -4.89 -3.35
N PHE A 56 -26.26 -6.18 -3.07
CA PHE A 56 -26.87 -6.72 -1.86
C PHE A 56 -25.81 -7.54 -1.12
N TRP A 57 -25.62 -7.33 0.18
CA TRP A 57 -24.54 -7.95 0.94
C TRP A 57 -24.95 -8.32 2.36
N GLY A 58 -24.30 -9.35 2.93
CA GLY A 58 -24.40 -9.70 4.35
C GLY A 58 -24.28 -11.20 4.66
N ARG A 59 -24.19 -11.54 5.94
CA ARG A 59 -23.87 -12.91 6.42
C ARG A 59 -25.03 -13.91 6.46
N ARG A 60 -26.27 -13.44 6.59
CA ARG A 60 -27.47 -14.31 6.69
C ARG A 60 -28.57 -13.91 5.72
N LYS A 61 -28.87 -12.62 5.69
CA LYS A 61 -29.86 -12.04 4.80
C LYS A 61 -29.21 -10.85 4.11
N LEU A 62 -29.06 -10.96 2.78
CA LEU A 62 -28.49 -9.89 1.97
C LEU A 62 -29.37 -8.64 2.07
N GLN A 63 -28.77 -7.54 2.48
CA GLN A 63 -29.41 -6.22 2.52
C GLN A 63 -28.88 -5.37 1.36
N PRO A 64 -29.73 -4.52 0.76
CA PRO A 64 -29.27 -3.60 -0.27
C PRO A 64 -28.27 -2.60 0.30
N MET A 65 -27.18 -2.40 -0.42
CA MET A 65 -26.19 -1.35 -0.19
C MET A 65 -26.50 -0.14 -1.07
N ALA A 66 -25.94 1.03 -0.74
CA ALA A 66 -26.06 2.25 -1.54
C ALA A 66 -25.30 2.19 -2.88
N PHE A 67 -24.59 1.09 -3.15
CA PHE A 67 -23.79 0.92 -4.36
C PHE A 67 -24.69 0.52 -5.52
N ILE A 68 -25.10 1.53 -6.28
CA ILE A 68 -25.89 1.42 -7.50
C ILE A 68 -25.04 1.90 -8.68
N ALA A 69 -24.98 1.13 -9.77
CA ALA A 69 -24.21 1.46 -10.97
C ALA A 69 -24.81 0.82 -12.24
N GLU A 70 -24.29 1.16 -13.42
CA GLU A 70 -24.77 0.60 -14.69
C GLU A 70 -24.18 -0.79 -14.95
N THR A 71 -22.99 -1.05 -14.42
CA THR A 71 -22.26 -2.31 -14.62
C THR A 71 -21.76 -2.91 -13.31
N GLU A 72 -21.48 -4.22 -13.32
CA GLU A 72 -20.88 -4.91 -12.18
C GLU A 72 -19.48 -4.39 -11.87
N ALA A 73 -18.70 -4.06 -12.91
CA ALA A 73 -17.35 -3.52 -12.75
C ALA A 73 -17.34 -2.21 -11.96
N GLU A 74 -18.34 -1.33 -12.18
CA GLU A 74 -18.48 -0.09 -11.41
C GLU A 74 -18.88 -0.35 -9.94
N ILE A 75 -19.66 -1.40 -9.67
CA ILE A 75 -19.97 -1.81 -8.29
C ILE A 75 -18.70 -2.31 -7.61
N PHE A 76 -17.92 -3.16 -8.28
CA PHE A 76 -16.67 -3.67 -7.71
C PHE A 76 -15.63 -2.57 -7.49
N GLU A 77 -15.51 -1.61 -8.42
CA GLU A 77 -14.65 -0.45 -8.21
C GLU A 77 -15.10 0.36 -6.98
N LYS A 78 -16.40 0.59 -6.81
CA LYS A 78 -16.91 1.24 -5.58
C LYS A 78 -16.58 0.45 -4.32
N VAL A 79 -16.68 -0.88 -4.35
CA VAL A 79 -16.35 -1.74 -3.21
C VAL A 79 -14.90 -1.60 -2.78
N VAL A 80 -13.96 -1.57 -3.72
CA VAL A 80 -12.52 -1.48 -3.39
C VAL A 80 -12.05 -0.05 -3.12
N VAL A 81 -12.75 0.96 -3.63
CA VAL A 81 -12.36 2.38 -3.46
C VAL A 81 -13.01 3.03 -2.24
N GLU A 82 -14.24 2.66 -1.88
CA GLU A 82 -14.91 3.21 -0.71
C GLU A 82 -14.30 2.62 0.57
N ASP A 83 -13.92 3.51 1.47
CA ASP A 83 -13.29 3.23 2.78
C ASP A 83 -14.31 2.73 3.81
N GLU A 84 -15.22 1.85 3.37
CA GLU A 84 -16.13 1.13 4.27
C GLU A 84 -15.37 -0.09 4.79
N PRO A 85 -15.15 -0.24 6.11
CA PRO A 85 -14.41 -1.39 6.62
C PRO A 85 -15.26 -2.64 6.44
N TRP A 86 -14.89 -3.50 5.49
CA TRP A 86 -15.55 -4.75 5.15
C TRP A 86 -15.28 -5.80 6.24
N HIS A 87 -15.94 -5.63 7.39
CA HIS A 87 -15.63 -6.31 8.65
C HIS A 87 -14.21 -6.05 9.16
N GLY A 88 -13.74 -4.81 9.00
CA GLY A 88 -12.38 -4.44 9.40
C GLY A 88 -11.31 -4.82 8.38
N ASN A 89 -11.68 -5.10 7.14
CA ASN A 89 -10.74 -5.25 6.03
C ASN A 89 -10.92 -4.11 5.02
N GLU A 90 -9.83 -3.71 4.38
CA GLU A 90 -9.82 -2.69 3.32
C GLU A 90 -8.97 -3.14 2.13
N ALA A 91 -9.24 -2.57 0.95
CA ALA A 91 -8.41 -2.76 -0.23
C ALA A 91 -7.42 -1.60 -0.36
N LEU A 92 -6.17 -1.96 -0.65
CA LEU A 92 -5.07 -1.03 -0.83
C LEU A 92 -4.47 -1.21 -2.23
N ASP A 93 -4.26 -0.11 -2.94
CA ASP A 93 -3.63 -0.14 -4.26
C ASP A 93 -2.18 -0.62 -4.14
N GLU A 94 -1.79 -1.65 -4.89
CA GLU A 94 -0.41 -2.17 -4.93
C GLU A 94 0.62 -1.13 -5.37
N SER A 95 0.17 -0.10 -6.09
CA SER A 95 1.00 1.03 -6.54
C SER A 95 1.02 2.20 -5.56
N LYS A 96 0.25 2.16 -4.46
CA LYS A 96 0.30 3.20 -3.43
C LYS A 96 1.68 3.17 -2.77
N MET A 97 2.41 4.28 -2.88
CA MET A 97 3.70 4.46 -2.23
C MET A 97 3.51 4.88 -0.78
N SER A 98 4.38 4.36 0.09
CA SER A 98 4.44 4.72 1.51
C SER A 98 5.50 5.81 1.76
N ASP A 99 5.60 6.27 3.00
CA ASP A 99 6.75 7.05 3.48
C ASP A 99 7.98 6.21 3.83
N TRP A 100 7.92 4.89 3.65
CA TRP A 100 9.03 4.00 3.94
C TRP A 100 9.98 3.84 2.75
N TRP A 101 11.26 3.73 3.07
CA TRP A 101 12.36 3.63 2.14
C TRP A 101 13.30 2.50 2.55
N ALA A 102 13.82 1.80 1.54
CA ALA A 102 14.88 0.83 1.68
C ALA A 102 16.18 1.38 1.09
N PHE A 103 17.25 1.32 1.86
CA PHE A 103 18.60 1.74 1.49
C PHE A 103 19.49 0.52 1.34
N SER A 104 19.98 0.29 0.13
CA SER A 104 20.81 -0.89 -0.18
C SER A 104 21.74 -0.64 -1.37
N PRO A 105 22.89 -1.34 -1.47
CA PRO A 105 23.40 -2.30 -0.49
C PRO A 105 24.11 -1.61 0.69
N MET A 106 23.78 -2.01 1.92
CA MET A 106 24.51 -1.63 3.14
C MET A 106 25.45 -2.77 3.59
N PRO A 107 26.52 -2.49 4.35
CA PRO A 107 27.39 -3.55 4.87
C PRO A 107 26.64 -4.58 5.74
N SER A 108 25.60 -4.16 6.44
CA SER A 108 24.73 -4.99 7.27
C SER A 108 23.51 -5.57 6.52
N GLY A 109 23.31 -5.25 5.24
CA GLY A 109 22.15 -5.69 4.46
C GLY A 109 21.35 -4.53 3.86
N THR A 110 20.09 -4.41 4.25
CA THR A 110 19.21 -3.29 3.88
C THR A 110 18.91 -2.50 5.13
N LEU A 111 19.12 -1.19 5.09
CA LEU A 111 18.65 -0.27 6.12
C LEU A 111 17.26 0.22 5.71
N TYR A 112 16.31 0.23 6.65
CA TYR A 112 14.98 0.78 6.42
C TYR A 112 14.84 2.11 7.14
N GLY A 113 14.12 3.04 6.55
CA GLY A 113 13.81 4.30 7.20
C GLY A 113 12.53 4.91 6.68
N TYR A 114 11.99 5.87 7.41
CA TYR A 114 10.78 6.58 7.03
C TYR A 114 11.02 8.09 6.97
N ASP A 115 10.32 8.77 6.06
CA ASP A 115 10.34 10.22 5.87
C ASP A 115 9.02 10.83 6.37
N GLU A 116 9.03 11.48 7.54
CA GLU A 116 7.83 12.07 8.15
C GLU A 116 7.24 13.22 7.33
N ARG A 117 8.04 13.81 6.44
CA ARG A 117 7.64 14.97 5.64
C ARG A 117 7.03 14.59 4.30
N TYR A 118 7.09 13.31 3.92
CA TYR A 118 6.58 12.77 2.64
C TYR A 118 7.11 13.50 1.41
N SER A 119 8.28 14.13 1.49
CA SER A 119 8.85 14.93 0.39
C SER A 119 9.70 14.09 -0.56
N GLY A 120 10.26 12.97 -0.09
CA GLY A 120 11.09 12.07 -0.91
C GLY A 120 12.48 12.61 -1.27
N ASP A 121 12.68 13.92 -1.23
CA ASP A 121 13.98 14.57 -1.39
C ASP A 121 14.95 14.14 -0.28
N GLU A 122 14.46 14.01 0.96
CA GLU A 122 15.26 13.64 2.12
C GLU A 122 15.84 12.22 2.00
N ALA A 123 15.10 11.26 1.44
CA ALA A 123 15.62 9.91 1.23
C ALA A 123 16.80 9.92 0.25
N SER A 124 16.74 10.74 -0.80
CA SER A 124 17.84 10.87 -1.76
C SER A 124 19.07 11.51 -1.12
N VAL A 125 18.88 12.60 -0.37
CA VAL A 125 19.97 13.27 0.36
C VAL A 125 20.60 12.34 1.41
N TYR A 126 19.78 11.50 2.06
CA TYR A 126 20.27 10.53 3.02
C TYR A 126 21.08 9.42 2.35
N ALA A 127 20.65 8.90 1.21
CA ALA A 127 21.44 7.94 0.43
C ALA A 127 22.80 8.53 0.01
N ASP A 128 22.85 9.79 -0.42
CA ASP A 128 24.11 10.47 -0.72
C ASP A 128 25.01 10.59 0.51
N ALA A 129 24.43 10.92 1.68
CA ALA A 129 25.17 10.98 2.94
C ALA A 129 25.73 9.61 3.36
N LEU A 130 24.94 8.54 3.22
CA LEU A 130 25.41 7.18 3.46
C LEU A 130 26.53 6.80 2.48
N ASN A 131 26.44 7.20 1.21
CA ASN A 131 27.50 6.99 0.23
C ASN A 131 28.79 7.73 0.58
N GLU A 132 28.73 8.94 1.14
CA GLU A 132 29.92 9.63 1.63
C GLU A 132 30.56 8.89 2.82
N GLN A 133 29.73 8.36 3.72
CA GLN A 133 30.18 7.66 4.92
C GLN A 133 30.75 6.27 4.62
N TYR A 134 30.12 5.50 3.73
CA TYR A 134 30.42 4.09 3.48
C TYR A 134 31.04 3.82 2.09
N GLY A 135 30.82 4.69 1.10
CA GLY A 135 31.17 4.49 -0.30
C GLY A 135 32.66 4.64 -0.64
N THR A 136 33.54 4.69 0.37
CA THR A 136 35.00 4.61 0.20
C THR A 136 35.55 3.19 0.40
N ALA A 137 34.72 2.25 0.88
CA ALA A 137 35.11 0.85 0.95
C ALA A 137 34.97 0.20 -0.43
N ASP A 138 36.06 -0.33 -1.00
CA ASP A 138 36.13 -1.01 -2.31
C ASP A 138 35.10 -2.15 -2.52
N THR A 139 34.39 -2.54 -1.45
CA THR A 139 33.42 -3.63 -1.42
C THR A 139 31.96 -3.21 -1.54
N ILE A 140 31.60 -1.95 -1.27
CA ILE A 140 30.20 -1.50 -1.24
C ILE A 140 29.88 -0.76 -2.53
N ARG A 141 28.96 -1.30 -3.33
CA ARG A 141 28.40 -0.59 -4.49
C ARG A 141 27.58 0.60 -3.98
N HIS A 142 27.47 1.65 -4.80
CA HIS A 142 26.69 2.85 -4.51
C HIS A 142 25.32 2.51 -3.87
N ILE A 143 25.05 3.10 -2.69
CA ILE A 143 23.81 2.91 -1.93
C ILE A 143 22.70 3.63 -2.66
N HIS A 144 21.59 2.93 -2.88
CA HIS A 144 20.40 3.43 -3.52
C HIS A 144 19.24 3.52 -2.52
N ALA A 145 18.48 4.60 -2.58
CA ALA A 145 17.18 4.71 -1.95
C ALA A 145 16.09 4.15 -2.88
N ARG A 146 15.24 3.27 -2.35
CA ARG A 146 14.04 2.78 -3.03
C ARG A 146 12.83 2.97 -2.13
N GLN A 147 11.84 3.71 -2.61
CA GLN A 147 10.56 3.85 -1.91
C GLN A 147 9.83 2.50 -1.89
N LEU A 148 9.21 2.17 -0.76
CA LEU A 148 8.38 0.99 -0.60
C LEU A 148 6.92 1.32 -0.93
N SER A 149 6.21 0.36 -1.52
CA SER A 149 4.75 0.44 -1.52
C SER A 149 4.22 0.30 -0.09
N GLU A 150 3.00 0.79 0.15
CA GLU A 150 2.32 0.64 1.43
C GLU A 150 2.22 -0.84 1.85
N LEU A 151 1.87 -1.72 0.91
CA LEU A 151 1.81 -3.16 1.17
C LEU A 151 3.18 -3.77 1.48
N ASP A 152 4.25 -3.36 0.80
CA ASP A 152 5.60 -3.84 1.10
C ASP A 152 6.07 -3.36 2.48
N ALA A 153 5.70 -2.15 2.89
CA ALA A 153 6.03 -1.63 4.21
C ALA A 153 5.28 -2.39 5.32
N LEU A 154 3.99 -2.69 5.10
CA LEU A 154 3.18 -3.49 6.02
C LEU A 154 3.68 -4.95 6.13
N ASP A 155 4.04 -5.59 5.01
CA ASP A 155 4.59 -6.96 4.99
C ASP A 155 5.91 -7.11 5.76
N LEU A 156 6.67 -6.02 5.88
CA LEU A 156 7.91 -6.01 6.65
C LEU A 156 7.67 -5.87 8.16
N ASP A 157 6.44 -5.58 8.59
CA ASP A 157 6.04 -5.39 10.00
C ASP A 157 6.96 -4.41 10.75
N LEU A 158 7.37 -3.34 10.06
CA LEU A 158 8.33 -2.38 10.60
C LEU A 158 7.63 -1.43 11.59
N ASP A 159 7.95 -1.56 12.87
CA ASP A 159 7.50 -0.61 13.89
C ASP A 159 8.54 0.51 14.09
N ARG A 160 8.14 1.74 13.73
CA ARG A 160 8.93 2.98 13.90
C ARG A 160 9.46 3.20 15.32
N ARG A 161 8.83 2.60 16.34
CA ARG A 161 9.16 2.83 17.76
C ARG A 161 10.04 1.75 18.35
N THR A 162 10.02 0.54 17.81
CA THR A 162 10.65 -0.62 18.47
C THR A 162 11.64 -1.36 17.60
N ASP A 163 11.64 -1.16 16.29
CA ASP A 163 12.62 -1.80 15.42
C ASP A 163 13.95 -1.02 15.46
N PRO A 164 15.03 -1.59 16.02
CA PRO A 164 16.33 -0.92 16.11
C PRO A 164 17.01 -0.73 14.74
N ASP A 165 16.55 -1.42 13.71
CA ASP A 165 17.10 -1.35 12.35
C ASP A 165 16.31 -0.37 11.45
N VAL A 166 15.38 0.38 12.05
CA VAL A 166 14.60 1.44 11.41
C VAL A 166 15.07 2.82 11.85
N VAL A 167 15.25 3.73 10.90
CA VAL A 167 15.64 5.12 11.17
C VAL A 167 14.59 6.14 10.72
N ASN A 168 14.46 7.23 11.48
CA ASN A 168 13.83 8.45 10.99
C ASN A 168 14.84 9.21 10.12
N ILE A 169 14.56 9.32 8.82
CA ILE A 169 15.47 9.94 7.85
C ILE A 169 15.72 11.40 8.18
N ASN A 170 14.69 12.13 8.62
CA ASN A 170 14.80 13.55 8.92
C ASN A 170 15.70 13.80 10.15
N ASP A 171 15.57 12.95 11.19
CA ASP A 171 16.40 13.04 12.40
C ASP A 171 17.87 12.71 12.10
N GLU A 172 18.10 11.67 11.29
CA GLU A 172 19.46 11.29 10.87
C GLU A 172 20.12 12.41 10.06
N LEU A 173 19.40 13.01 9.11
CA LEU A 173 19.91 14.16 8.36
C LEU A 173 20.18 15.37 9.25
N ALA A 174 19.35 15.62 10.26
CA ALA A 174 19.58 16.69 11.23
C ALA A 174 20.84 16.43 12.06
N ALA A 175 21.04 15.18 12.54
CA ALA A 175 22.22 14.77 13.28
C ALA A 175 23.51 14.88 12.45
N MET A 176 23.42 14.65 11.13
CA MET A 176 24.52 14.84 10.18
C MET A 176 24.76 16.30 9.79
N GLY A 177 23.90 17.24 10.21
CA GLY A 177 23.97 18.65 9.79
C GLY A 177 23.62 18.86 8.31
N LYS A 178 22.84 17.95 7.72
CA LYS A 178 22.45 17.93 6.31
C LYS A 178 20.98 18.29 6.06
N LEU A 179 20.19 18.49 7.10
CA LEU A 179 18.82 18.98 6.98
C LEU A 179 18.84 20.50 6.79
N ALA A 180 18.30 21.00 5.67
CA ALA A 180 18.14 22.44 5.46
C ALA A 180 17.17 23.02 6.50
N ALA A 181 17.55 24.16 7.09
CA ALA A 181 16.73 24.89 8.06
C ALA A 181 15.47 25.49 7.42
#